data_AF-A0A7S2GRS0-F1
#
_entry.id   AF-A0A7S2GRS0-F1
#
_cell.length_a   1.000
_cell.length_b   1.000
_cell.length_c   1.000
_cell.angle_alpha   90.00
_cell.angle_beta   90.00
_cell.angle_gamma   90.00
#
_symmetry.space_group_name_H-M   'P 1'
#
loop_
_entity.id
_entity.type
_entity.pdbx_description
1 polymer ?
#
loop_
_entity_poly.entity_id
_entity_poly.type
_entity_poly.pdbx_seq_one_letter_code
_entity_poly.pdbx_strand_id
1 'polypeptide(L)'
;WHLPHLFLHPDVELAAIIEPSKAPRSSTGEDLPGPEALASQYRCPVFASLDELLASDISLDGLLVATPHSTHAGIGITALGAGLHVLMEKPMTTDISEAFALFAAAVASDCAFLVNNTANYRTQCSRAQELVTTGKP
;
A
#
# COMPACT_ATOMS: atom_id res chain seq x y z
N TRP A 1 -2.65 4.79 9.41
CA TRP A 1 -1.52 5.70 9.15
C TRP A 1 -0.26 4.85 9.15
N HIS A 2 0.45 4.77 8.01
CA HIS A 2 1.43 3.69 7.76
C HIS A 2 2.89 4.13 7.89
N LEU A 3 3.22 5.36 7.49
CA LEU A 3 4.61 5.81 7.38
C LEU A 3 5.44 5.65 8.67
N PRO A 4 4.94 6.03 9.88
CA PRO A 4 5.73 5.83 11.10
C PRO A 4 6.00 4.36 11.40
N HIS A 5 5.06 3.47 11.07
CA HIS A 5 5.23 2.04 11.30
C HIS A 5 6.24 1.45 10.32
N LEU A 6 6.17 1.79 9.04
CA LEU A 6 7.14 1.37 8.03
C LEU A 6 8.55 1.88 8.37
N PHE A 7 8.68 3.16 8.74
CA PHE A 7 9.97 3.79 9.03
C PHE A 7 10.67 3.23 10.27
N LEU A 8 9.91 2.71 11.23
CA LEU A 8 10.44 2.13 12.47
C LEU A 8 10.57 0.61 12.41
N HIS A 9 10.11 -0.05 11.34
CA HIS A 9 10.10 -1.50 11.27
C HIS A 9 11.52 -2.02 10.93
N PRO A 10 12.07 -2.99 11.68
CA PRO A 10 13.46 -3.44 11.49
C PRO A 10 13.69 -4.13 10.15
N ASP A 11 12.66 -4.76 9.59
CA ASP A 11 12.72 -5.48 8.31
C ASP A 11 12.24 -4.65 7.11
N VAL A 12 12.11 -3.32 7.26
CA VAL A 12 11.66 -2.44 6.18
C VAL A 12 12.62 -1.27 6.03
N GLU A 13 13.04 -1.03 4.79
CA GLU A 13 13.64 0.24 4.40
C GLU A 13 12.60 1.08 3.66
N LEU A 14 12.26 2.26 4.20
CA LEU A 14 11.40 3.22 3.51
C LEU A 14 12.23 3.97 2.45
N ALA A 15 12.34 3.38 1.25
CA ALA A 15 13.22 3.87 0.18
C ALA A 15 12.68 5.10 -0.55
N ALA A 16 11.36 5.27 -0.64
CA ALA A 16 10.72 6.41 -1.32
C ALA A 16 9.29 6.63 -0.83
N ILE A 17 8.78 7.85 -1.05
CA ILE A 17 7.37 8.23 -0.84
C ILE A 17 6.82 8.84 -2.13
N ILE A 18 5.56 8.58 -2.46
CA ILE A 18 4.86 9.30 -3.52
C ILE A 18 3.80 10.21 -2.88
N GLU A 19 3.90 11.52 -3.12
CA GLU A 19 2.91 12.50 -2.66
C GLU A 19 2.77 13.62 -3.72
N PRO A 20 1.73 13.56 -4.57
CA PRO A 20 1.52 14.54 -5.63
C PRO A 20 1.08 15.92 -5.11
N SER A 21 0.48 16.00 -3.92
CA SER A 21 -0.04 17.25 -3.37
C SER A 21 1.02 18.00 -2.57
N LYS A 22 1.15 19.31 -2.82
CA LYS A 22 1.98 20.19 -1.97
C LYS A 22 1.41 20.37 -0.56
N ALA A 23 0.10 20.19 -0.41
CA ALA A 23 -0.63 20.31 0.85
C ALA A 23 -1.65 19.16 0.93
N PRO A 24 -1.19 17.93 1.24
CA PRO A 24 -2.04 16.75 1.28
C PRO A 24 -3.05 16.85 2.42
N ARG A 25 -4.33 16.66 2.07
CA ARG A 25 -5.45 16.85 3.00
C ARG A 25 -5.99 15.52 3.49
N SER A 26 -6.39 15.49 4.75
CA SER A 26 -7.04 14.33 5.35
C SER A 26 -8.54 14.57 5.51
N SER A 27 -9.34 13.57 5.16
CA SER A 27 -10.79 13.61 5.40
C SER A 27 -11.19 13.16 6.81
N THR A 28 -10.28 12.54 7.56
CA THR A 28 -10.60 11.83 8.82
C THR A 28 -9.55 12.01 9.91
N GLY A 29 -8.62 12.93 9.76
CA GLY A 29 -7.51 13.16 10.69
C GLY A 29 -6.79 14.47 10.39
N GLU A 30 -5.57 14.59 10.89
CA GLU A 30 -4.72 15.75 10.58
C GLU A 30 -4.23 15.68 9.13
N ASP A 31 -4.09 16.86 8.52
CA ASP A 31 -3.47 16.99 7.20
C ASP A 31 -2.05 16.43 7.24
N LEU A 32 -1.64 15.83 6.12
CA LEU A 32 -0.31 15.27 6.02
C LEU A 32 0.71 16.39 5.77
N PRO A 33 1.95 16.23 6.26
CA PRO A 33 3.02 17.16 5.91
C PRO A 33 3.24 17.15 4.39
N GLY A 34 3.61 18.30 3.84
CA GLY A 34 3.97 18.41 2.42
C GLY A 34 5.25 17.64 2.05
N PRO A 35 5.56 17.49 0.75
CA PRO A 35 6.67 16.68 0.27
C PRO A 35 8.04 16.98 0.91
N GLU A 36 8.41 18.26 1.08
CA GLU A 36 9.69 18.65 1.70
C GLU A 36 9.80 18.19 3.17
N ALA A 37 8.70 18.30 3.92
CA ALA A 37 8.65 17.86 5.31
C ALA A 37 8.65 16.34 5.41
N LEU A 38 7.95 15.63 4.51
CA LEU A 38 8.00 14.17 4.40
C LEU A 38 9.42 13.67 4.11
N ALA A 39 10.11 14.28 3.13
CA ALA A 39 11.47 13.92 2.75
C ALA A 39 12.43 14.08 3.93
N SER A 40 12.33 15.20 4.66
CA SER A 40 13.14 15.47 5.85
C SER A 40 12.83 14.49 6.99
N GLN A 41 11.56 14.27 7.29
CA GLN A 41 11.11 13.43 8.40
C GLN A 41 11.49 11.95 8.20
N TYR A 42 11.28 11.43 6.99
CA TYR A 42 11.45 10.01 6.68
C TYR A 42 12.78 9.70 5.98
N ARG A 43 13.60 10.71 5.70
CA ARG A 43 14.95 10.58 5.14
C ARG A 43 15.00 9.79 3.83
N CYS A 44 13.99 9.99 2.99
CA CYS A 44 13.89 9.36 1.67
C CYS A 44 13.37 10.38 0.63
N PRO A 45 13.67 10.17 -0.66
CA PRO A 45 13.12 10.99 -1.73
C PRO A 45 11.60 10.89 -1.83
N VAL A 46 10.98 12.01 -2.20
CA VAL A 46 9.53 12.11 -2.43
C VAL A 46 9.28 12.41 -3.91
N PHE A 47 8.42 11.64 -4.54
CA PHE A 47 8.07 11.71 -5.95
C PHE A 47 6.65 12.22 -6.14
N ALA A 48 6.35 12.81 -7.29
CA ALA A 48 5.01 13.27 -7.62
C ALA A 48 4.12 12.16 -8.19
N SER A 49 4.70 11.07 -8.69
CA SER A 49 3.95 9.97 -9.29
C SER A 49 4.70 8.63 -9.23
N LEU A 50 3.96 7.54 -9.45
CA LEU A 50 4.55 6.21 -9.58
C LEU A 50 5.47 6.11 -10.79
N ASP A 51 5.09 6.70 -11.93
CA ASP A 51 5.91 6.67 -13.15
C ASP A 51 7.26 7.35 -12.94
N GLU A 52 7.30 8.47 -12.22
CA GLU A 52 8.55 9.18 -11.87
C GLU A 52 9.44 8.32 -10.97
N LEU A 53 8.85 7.63 -9.98
CA LEU A 53 9.57 6.71 -9.11
C LEU A 53 10.14 5.52 -9.91
N LEU A 54 9.34 4.91 -10.79
CA LEU A 54 9.77 3.78 -11.63
C LEU A 54 10.83 4.16 -12.67
N ALA A 55 10.90 5.44 -13.06
CA ALA A 55 11.94 5.95 -13.96
C ALA A 55 13.25 6.32 -13.23
N SER A 56 13.27 6.27 -11.89
CA SER A 56 14.46 6.55 -11.08
C SER A 56 15.36 5.33 -10.93
N ASP A 57 16.57 5.52 -10.39
CA ASP A 57 17.51 4.42 -10.09
C ASP A 57 17.21 3.72 -8.74
N ILE A 58 16.06 3.99 -8.12
CA ILE A 58 15.69 3.39 -6.82
C ILE A 58 15.11 2.00 -7.05
N SER A 59 15.80 0.99 -6.51
CA SER A 59 15.28 -0.38 -6.47
C SER A 59 14.26 -0.52 -5.34
N LEU A 60 13.14 -1.20 -5.62
CA LEU A 60 12.05 -1.43 -4.68
C LEU A 60 11.63 -2.89 -4.72
N ASP A 61 11.34 -3.48 -3.56
CA ASP A 61 10.75 -4.82 -3.48
C ASP A 61 9.21 -4.77 -3.52
N GLY A 62 8.62 -3.65 -3.11
CA GLY A 62 7.18 -3.49 -3.05
C GLY A 62 6.69 -2.08 -2.76
N LEU A 63 5.37 -1.93 -2.80
CA LEU A 63 4.64 -0.68 -2.69
C LEU A 63 3.45 -0.83 -1.74
N LEU A 64 3.34 0.09 -0.78
CA LEU A 64 2.11 0.28 0.01
C LEU A 64 1.27 1.37 -0.65
N VAL A 65 0.05 1.04 -1.08
CA VAL A 65 -0.88 1.96 -1.73
C VAL A 65 -1.93 2.43 -0.72
N ALA A 66 -1.88 3.70 -0.32
CA ALA A 66 -2.82 4.33 0.60
C ALA A 66 -3.41 5.63 0.03
N THR A 67 -3.69 5.63 -1.28
CA THR A 67 -4.26 6.76 -2.02
C THR A 67 -5.80 6.71 -1.98
N PRO A 68 -6.53 7.65 -2.58
CA PRO A 68 -7.97 7.51 -2.75
C PRO A 68 -8.31 6.25 -3.55
N HIS A 69 -9.34 5.51 -3.12
CA HIS A 69 -9.69 4.19 -3.66
C HIS A 69 -9.95 4.17 -5.17
N SER A 70 -10.32 5.30 -5.79
CA SER A 70 -10.49 5.43 -7.24
C SER A 70 -9.19 5.33 -8.03
N THR A 71 -8.03 5.42 -7.37
CA THR A 71 -6.70 5.34 -8.01
C THR A 71 -6.01 4.01 -7.78
N HIS A 72 -6.53 3.19 -6.85
CA HIS A 72 -5.91 1.94 -6.43
C HIS A 72 -5.67 0.96 -7.58
N ALA A 73 -6.67 0.73 -8.44
CA ALA A 73 -6.59 -0.26 -9.51
C ALA A 73 -5.46 0.06 -10.50
N GLY A 74 -5.40 1.30 -10.99
CA GLY A 74 -4.34 1.74 -11.90
C GLY A 74 -2.95 1.61 -11.27
N ILE A 75 -2.78 2.12 -10.03
CA ILE A 75 -1.49 2.05 -9.32
C ILE A 75 -1.07 0.58 -9.09
N GLY A 76 -2.00 -0.27 -8.65
CA GLY A 76 -1.72 -1.68 -8.39
C GLY A 76 -1.32 -2.45 -9.64
N ILE A 77 -2.04 -2.26 -10.76
CA ILE A 77 -1.72 -2.91 -12.04
C ILE A 77 -0.34 -2.48 -12.54
N THR A 78 -0.03 -1.17 -12.50
CA THR A 78 1.28 -0.66 -12.91
C THR A 78 2.40 -1.20 -12.03
N ALA A 79 2.23 -1.19 -10.71
CA ALA A 79 3.24 -1.69 -9.77
C ALA A 79 3.50 -3.19 -9.95
N LEU A 80 2.45 -4.01 -10.09
CA LEU A 80 2.58 -5.45 -10.35
C LEU A 80 3.27 -5.72 -11.69
N GLY A 81 2.95 -4.96 -12.73
CA GLY A 81 3.61 -5.05 -14.04
C GLY A 81 5.08 -4.65 -14.01
N ALA A 82 5.47 -3.81 -13.04
CA ALA A 82 6.86 -3.44 -12.77
C ALA A 82 7.61 -4.44 -11.85
N GLY A 83 6.96 -5.54 -11.45
CA GLY A 83 7.57 -6.56 -10.59
C GLY A 83 7.57 -6.21 -9.09
N LEU A 84 6.75 -5.25 -8.66
CA LEU A 84 6.66 -4.84 -7.25
C LEU A 84 5.57 -5.59 -6.51
N HIS A 85 5.87 -6.07 -5.30
CA HIS A 85 4.84 -6.55 -4.36
C HIS A 85 3.90 -5.40 -3.97
N VAL A 86 2.62 -5.67 -3.77
CA VAL A 86 1.63 -4.62 -3.47
C VAL A 86 0.87 -4.92 -2.18
N LEU A 87 0.91 -3.98 -1.24
CA LEU A 87 0.02 -3.91 -0.08
C LEU A 87 -0.94 -2.72 -0.26
N MET A 88 -2.21 -3.00 -0.52
CA MET A 88 -3.20 -1.99 -0.89
C MET A 88 -4.18 -1.70 0.24
N GLU A 89 -4.45 -0.44 0.52
CA GLU A 89 -5.50 -0.05 1.47
C GLU A 89 -6.89 -0.49 1.02
N LYS A 90 -7.79 -0.65 2.00
CA LYS A 90 -9.19 -0.95 1.72
C LYS A 90 -10.00 0.34 1.50
N PRO A 91 -11.02 0.31 0.62
CA PRO A 91 -11.36 -0.81 -0.26
C PRO A 91 -10.36 -0.95 -1.42
N MET A 92 -10.15 -2.18 -1.88
CA MET A 92 -9.27 -2.47 -3.03
C MET A 92 -9.69 -1.68 -4.27
N THR A 93 -10.98 -1.71 -4.59
CA THR A 93 -11.66 -0.88 -5.59
C THR A 93 -13.16 -0.92 -5.28
N THR A 94 -13.92 0.00 -5.86
CA THR A 94 -15.39 0.02 -5.84
C THR A 94 -16.03 -0.53 -7.13
N ASP A 95 -15.21 -0.92 -8.12
CA ASP A 95 -15.66 -1.45 -9.41
C ASP A 95 -15.22 -2.91 -9.59
N ILE A 96 -16.15 -3.78 -10.03
CA ILE A 96 -15.89 -5.21 -10.20
C ILE A 96 -14.95 -5.50 -11.38
N SER A 97 -15.01 -4.71 -12.45
CA SER A 97 -14.13 -4.87 -13.61
C SER A 97 -12.69 -4.51 -13.26
N GLU A 98 -12.49 -3.46 -12.45
CA GLU A 98 -11.19 -3.10 -11.89
C GLU A 98 -10.65 -4.20 -10.97
N ALA A 99 -11.52 -4.84 -10.17
CA ALA A 99 -11.12 -5.94 -9.30
C ALA A 99 -10.62 -7.14 -10.11
N PHE A 100 -11.29 -7.49 -11.22
CA PHE A 100 -10.82 -8.54 -12.12
C PHE A 100 -9.52 -8.16 -12.83
N ALA A 101 -9.35 -6.89 -13.22
CA ALA A 101 -8.11 -6.42 -13.83
C ALA A 101 -6.92 -6.51 -12.86
N LEU A 102 -7.10 -6.13 -11.59
CA LEU A 102 -6.10 -6.31 -10.53
C LEU A 102 -5.78 -7.79 -10.30
N PHE A 103 -6.80 -8.65 -10.24
CA PHE A 103 -6.60 -10.09 -10.11
C PHE A 103 -5.78 -10.66 -11.26
N ALA A 104 -6.11 -10.28 -12.50
CA ALA A 104 -5.37 -10.73 -13.68
C ALA A 104 -3.91 -10.26 -13.64
N ALA A 105 -3.66 -9.00 -13.25
CA ALA A 105 -2.31 -8.47 -13.11
C ALA A 105 -1.51 -9.20 -12.01
N ALA A 106 -2.14 -9.50 -10.87
CA ALA A 106 -1.50 -10.20 -9.76
C ALA A 106 -1.21 -11.67 -10.09
N VAL A 107 -2.07 -12.34 -10.86
CA VAL A 107 -1.82 -13.72 -11.32
C VAL A 107 -0.74 -13.77 -12.41
N ALA A 108 -0.61 -12.72 -13.21
CA ALA A 108 0.37 -12.64 -14.27
C ALA A 108 1.78 -12.24 -13.79
N SER A 109 1.91 -11.71 -12.58
CA SER A 109 3.20 -11.36 -11.98
C SER A 109 3.67 -12.42 -10.98
N ASP A 110 4.97 -12.43 -10.68
CA ASP A 110 5.54 -13.24 -9.59
C ASP A 110 5.43 -12.53 -8.22
N CYS A 111 4.54 -11.53 -8.12
CA CYS A 111 4.47 -10.64 -6.97
C CYS A 111 3.31 -10.99 -6.03
N ALA A 112 3.54 -10.89 -4.72
CA ALA A 112 2.46 -10.87 -3.75
C ALA A 112 1.57 -9.62 -3.90
N PHE A 113 0.25 -9.82 -3.78
CA PHE A 113 -0.75 -8.77 -3.68
C PHE A 113 -1.63 -9.01 -2.46
N LEU A 114 -1.73 -8.02 -1.57
CA LEU A 114 -2.53 -8.10 -0.34
C LEU A 114 -3.36 -6.84 -0.16
N VAL A 115 -4.61 -7.00 0.27
CA VAL A 115 -5.46 -5.89 0.71
C VAL A 115 -5.39 -5.77 2.23
N ASN A 116 -5.20 -4.56 2.74
CA ASN A 116 -4.97 -4.26 4.15
C ASN A 116 -6.23 -4.38 5.02
N ASN A 117 -6.78 -5.58 5.13
CA ASN A 117 -7.87 -5.92 6.03
C ASN A 117 -7.33 -6.22 7.44
N THR A 118 -6.78 -5.20 8.10
CA THR A 118 -6.11 -5.32 9.42
C THR A 118 -6.95 -6.03 10.49
N ALA A 119 -8.28 -5.93 10.42
CA ALA A 119 -9.18 -6.63 11.34
C ALA A 119 -8.92 -8.14 11.40
N ASN A 120 -8.56 -8.77 10.27
CA ASN A 120 -8.30 -10.20 10.17
C ASN A 120 -7.06 -10.64 10.98
N TYR A 121 -6.17 -9.72 11.31
CA TYR A 121 -4.92 -9.98 12.04
C TYR A 121 -5.03 -9.72 13.54
N ARG A 122 -6.22 -9.34 14.04
CA ARG A 122 -6.46 -9.19 15.47
C ARG A 122 -6.55 -10.56 16.13
N THR A 123 -6.01 -10.68 17.34
CA THR A 123 -6.01 -11.94 18.11
C THR A 123 -7.40 -12.57 18.22
N GLN A 124 -8.45 -11.77 18.32
CA GLN A 124 -9.84 -12.25 18.38
C GLN A 124 -10.27 -12.95 17.08
N CYS A 125 -9.87 -12.41 15.92
CA CYS A 125 -10.17 -13.01 14.63
C CYS A 125 -9.39 -14.31 14.42
N SER A 126 -8.11 -14.34 14.77
CA SER A 126 -7.31 -15.58 14.71
C SER A 126 -7.88 -16.66 15.65
N ARG A 127 -8.30 -16.28 16.87
CA ARG A 127 -8.94 -17.21 17.81
C ARG A 127 -10.28 -17.72 17.28
N ALA A 128 -11.11 -16.84 16.73
CA ALA A 128 -12.38 -17.24 16.13
C ALA A 128 -12.17 -18.23 14.98
N GLN A 129 -11.18 -17.97 14.11
CA GLN A 129 -10.81 -18.90 13.03
C GLN A 129 -10.36 -20.26 13.57
N GLU A 130 -9.55 -20.29 14.63
CA GLU A 130 -9.08 -21.53 15.27
C GLU A 130 -10.26 -22.35 15.83
N LEU A 131 -11.17 -21.71 16.56
CA LEU A 131 -12.35 -22.36 17.14
C LEU A 131 -13.23 -22.99 16.05
N VAL A 132 -13.52 -22.23 15.00
CA VAL A 132 -14.31 -22.71 13.84
C VAL A 132 -13.60 -23.87 13.13
N THR A 133 -12.29 -23.74 12.89
CA THR A 133 -11.52 -24.75 12.13
C THR A 133 -11.32 -26.04 12.92
N THR A 134 -11.17 -25.95 14.25
CA THR A 134 -10.95 -27.12 15.12
C THR A 134 -12.25 -27.74 15.65
N GLY A 135 -13.40 -27.09 15.43
CA GLY A 135 -14.69 -27.54 15.94
C GLY A 135 -14.80 -27.48 17.47
N LYS A 136 -13.95 -26.69 18.12
CA LYS A 136 -13.96 -26.50 19.58
C LYS A 136 -14.77 -25.24 19.90
N PRO A 137 -15.59 -25.25 20.96
CA PRO A 137 -16.31 -24.07 21.43
C PRO A 137 -15.36 -23.00 22.01
#